data_AF-A0A9D6Y6T5-F1
#
_entry.id   AF-A0A9D6Y6T5-F1
#
_cell.length_a   1.000
_cell.length_b   1.000
_cell.length_c   1.000
_cell.angle_alpha   90.00
_cell.angle_beta   90.00
_cell.angle_gamma   90.00
#
_symmetry.space_group_name_H-M   'P 1'
#
loop_
_entity.id
_entity.type
_entity.pdbx_description
1 polymer ?
#
loop_
_entity_poly.entity_id
_entity_poly.type
_entity_poly.pdbx_seq_one_letter_code
_entity_poly.pdbx_strand_id
1 'polypeptide(L)'
;MATDALPKTDATPERTRPLAARRRRIELPEYLPARMLNEYVYCPRLFFYEWVEAVFAHSADTVEGALRHEKLETKEDALPPAAEVSEGGAPIRARSVELASET
;
A
#
# COMPACT_ATOMS: atom_id res chain seq x y z
N MET A 1 26.73 -21.26 -55.21
CA MET A 1 26.06 -21.43 -53.91
C MET A 1 26.91 -20.74 -52.85
N ALA A 2 26.65 -19.46 -52.59
CA ALA A 2 27.24 -18.74 -51.47
C ALA A 2 26.21 -18.78 -50.34
N THR A 3 26.49 -19.52 -49.28
CA THR A 3 25.73 -19.42 -48.03
C THR A 3 26.41 -18.35 -47.19
N ASP A 4 25.89 -17.13 -47.30
CA ASP A 4 26.28 -16.00 -46.47
C ASP A 4 25.87 -16.28 -45.02
N ALA A 5 26.85 -16.30 -44.12
CA ALA A 5 26.62 -16.52 -42.70
C ALA A 5 26.14 -15.21 -42.08
N LEU A 6 24.89 -15.17 -41.63
CA LEU A 6 24.33 -14.04 -40.89
C LEU A 6 25.23 -13.69 -39.69
N PRO A 7 25.59 -12.40 -39.48
CA PRO A 7 26.36 -12.01 -38.32
C PRO A 7 25.50 -12.20 -37.07
N LYS A 8 26.04 -12.95 -36.09
CA LYS A 8 25.44 -13.03 -34.76
C LYS A 8 25.65 -11.69 -34.08
N THR A 9 24.60 -10.86 -34.06
CA THR A 9 24.52 -9.74 -33.10
C THR A 9 24.37 -10.33 -31.71
N ASP A 10 25.52 -10.50 -31.03
CA ASP A 10 25.61 -10.29 -29.59
C ASP A 10 25.20 -8.84 -29.34
N ALA A 11 23.93 -8.64 -29.03
CA ALA A 11 23.45 -7.43 -28.40
C ALA A 11 22.82 -7.86 -27.08
N THR A 12 23.67 -8.17 -26.11
CA THR A 12 23.24 -8.17 -24.72
C THR A 12 22.83 -6.73 -24.39
N PRO A 13 21.56 -6.42 -24.06
CA PRO A 13 21.22 -5.04 -23.73
C PRO A 13 21.88 -4.70 -22.40
N GLU A 14 22.93 -3.87 -22.45
CA GLU A 14 23.54 -3.27 -21.27
C GLU A 14 22.47 -2.55 -20.46
N ARG A 15 22.03 -3.20 -19.37
CA ARG A 15 21.04 -2.66 -18.46
C ARG A 15 21.73 -1.86 -17.35
N THR A 16 22.65 -0.97 -17.74
CA THR A 16 23.37 -0.08 -16.82
C THR A 16 22.86 1.34 -16.98
N ARG A 17 21.58 1.54 -16.65
CA ARG A 17 21.06 2.88 -16.37
C ARG A 17 21.45 3.24 -14.94
N PRO A 18 22.13 4.38 -14.68
CA PRO A 18 22.58 4.70 -13.34
C PRO A 18 21.38 4.84 -12.38
N LEU A 19 21.36 4.02 -11.32
CA LEU A 19 20.35 3.99 -10.24
C LEU A 19 20.18 5.35 -9.52
N ALA A 20 21.14 6.25 -9.68
CA ALA A 20 21.20 7.51 -8.95
C ALA A 20 20.11 8.53 -9.34
N ALA A 21 19.49 8.42 -10.53
CA ALA A 21 18.71 9.51 -11.10
C ALA A 21 17.23 9.58 -10.69
N ARG A 22 16.67 8.62 -9.94
CA ARG A 22 15.22 8.63 -9.61
C ARG A 22 14.84 8.05 -8.24
N ARG A 23 15.64 8.26 -7.20
CA ARG A 23 15.06 8.15 -5.85
C ARG A 23 14.25 9.40 -5.59
N ARG A 24 12.98 9.43 -6.05
CA ARG A 24 12.00 10.33 -5.44
C ARG A 24 12.06 10.03 -3.96
N ARG A 25 12.30 11.06 -3.14
CA ARG A 25 12.23 10.93 -1.69
C ARG A 25 10.76 10.66 -1.40
N ILE A 26 10.42 9.40 -1.15
CA ILE A 26 9.07 9.04 -0.71
C ILE A 26 9.01 9.48 0.74
N GLU A 27 8.13 10.44 1.03
CA GLU A 27 7.77 10.74 2.41
C GLU A 27 6.99 9.54 2.93
N LEU A 28 7.59 8.83 3.87
CA LEU A 28 6.93 7.71 4.53
C LEU A 28 5.93 8.26 5.55
N PRO A 29 4.75 7.66 5.68
CA PRO A 29 3.83 8.01 6.75
C PRO A 29 4.49 7.75 8.12
N GLU A 30 4.03 8.49 9.12
CA GLU A 30 4.49 8.35 10.50
C GLU A 30 4.22 6.96 11.07
N TYR A 31 3.05 6.40 10.77
CA TYR A 31 2.66 5.04 11.15
C TYR A 31 2.65 4.09 9.96
N LEU A 32 3.08 2.85 10.19
CA LEU A 32 2.95 1.78 9.20
C LEU A 32 1.48 1.32 9.15
N PRO A 33 0.83 1.29 7.97
CA PRO A 33 -0.55 0.81 7.88
C PRO A 33 -0.66 -0.64 8.37
N ALA A 34 -1.75 -0.96 9.09
CA ALA A 34 -1.97 -2.28 9.67
C ALA A 34 -1.91 -3.42 8.64
N ARG A 35 -2.36 -3.17 7.40
CA ARG A 35 -2.19 -4.11 6.28
C ARG A 35 -0.73 -4.49 6.08
N MET A 36 0.18 -3.52 6.04
CA MET A 36 1.59 -3.76 5.73
C MET A 36 2.30 -4.46 6.88
N LEU A 37 1.86 -4.24 8.12
CA LEU A 37 2.29 -5.05 9.27
C LEU A 37 1.89 -6.52 9.09
N ASN A 38 0.63 -6.79 8.72
CA ASN A 38 0.16 -8.15 8.45
C ASN A 38 0.98 -8.82 7.32
N GLU A 39 1.23 -8.10 6.22
CA GLU A 39 2.02 -8.64 5.11
C GLU A 39 3.47 -8.94 5.50
N TYR A 40 4.09 -8.10 6.35
CA TYR A 40 5.46 -8.34 6.83
C TYR A 40 5.54 -9.60 7.71
N VAL A 41 4.59 -9.74 8.65
CA VAL A 41 4.51 -10.91 9.54
C VAL A 41 4.22 -12.19 8.73
N TYR A 42 3.37 -12.09 7.71
CA TYR A 42 3.03 -13.21 6.84
C TYR A 42 4.20 -13.63 5.95
N CYS A 43 4.78 -12.69 5.20
CA CYS A 43 5.91 -12.93 4.30
C CYS A 43 6.70 -11.62 4.03
N PRO A 44 7.92 -11.48 4.57
CA PRO A 44 8.74 -10.28 4.37
C PRO A 44 9.03 -9.95 2.90
N ARG A 45 9.07 -10.98 2.03
CA ARG A 45 9.27 -10.80 0.58
C ARG A 45 8.04 -10.17 -0.09
N LEU A 46 6.83 -10.56 0.31
CA LEU A 46 5.60 -9.95 -0.21
C LEU A 46 5.51 -8.49 0.23
N PHE A 47 5.76 -8.22 1.52
CA PHE A 47 5.86 -6.85 2.04
C PHE A 47 6.84 -5.99 1.24
N PHE A 48 8.02 -6.51 0.90
CA PHE A 48 8.99 -5.76 0.12
C PHE A 48 8.42 -5.34 -1.24
N TYR A 49 7.74 -6.25 -1.94
CA TYR A 49 7.11 -5.92 -3.22
C TYR A 49 5.97 -4.90 -3.07
N GLU A 50 5.06 -5.11 -2.11
CA GLU A 50 3.89 -4.23 -1.96
C GLU A 50 4.22 -2.85 -1.38
N TRP A 51 5.14 -2.78 -0.41
CA TRP A 51 5.48 -1.53 0.28
C TRP A 51 6.64 -0.78 -0.36
N VAL A 52 7.77 -1.46 -0.56
CA VAL A 52 9.03 -0.81 -0.94
C VAL A 52 9.08 -0.56 -2.44
N GLU A 53 8.66 -1.56 -3.23
CA GLU A 53 8.61 -1.46 -4.69
C GLU A 53 7.25 -0.97 -5.22
N ALA A 54 6.26 -0.77 -4.34
CA ALA A 54 4.90 -0.35 -4.69
C ALA A 54 4.23 -1.24 -5.77
N VAL A 55 4.50 -2.54 -5.74
CA VAL A 55 3.95 -3.54 -6.65
C VAL A 55 2.77 -4.23 -5.98
N PHE A 56 1.55 -3.91 -6.42
CA PHE A 56 0.33 -4.56 -5.95
C PHE A 56 -0.53 -5.04 -7.12
N ALA A 57 -0.94 -6.30 -7.08
CA ALA A 57 -1.81 -6.90 -8.08
C ALA A 57 -3.24 -7.01 -7.52
N HIS A 58 -4.12 -6.14 -7.98
CA HIS A 58 -5.52 -6.15 -7.54
C HIS A 58 -6.25 -7.43 -7.97
N SER A 59 -6.94 -8.06 -7.03
CA SER A 59 -7.97 -9.08 -7.29
C SER A 59 -9.36 -8.46 -7.37
N ALA A 60 -10.35 -9.20 -7.88
CA ALA A 60 -11.75 -8.75 -7.90
C ALA A 60 -12.25 -8.34 -6.50
N ASP A 61 -11.93 -9.11 -5.46
CA ASP A 61 -12.32 -8.82 -4.08
C ASP A 61 -11.69 -7.51 -3.56
N THR A 62 -10.44 -7.23 -3.90
CA THR A 62 -9.76 -5.99 -3.47
C THR A 62 -10.34 -4.75 -4.16
N VAL A 63 -10.74 -4.87 -5.42
CA VAL A 63 -11.41 -3.78 -6.16
C VAL A 63 -12.80 -3.54 -5.60
N GLU A 64 -13.57 -4.60 -5.37
CA GLU A 64 -14.90 -4.51 -4.77
C GLU A 64 -14.86 -3.88 -3.38
N GLY A 65 -13.89 -4.27 -2.54
CA GLY A 65 -13.66 -3.68 -1.22
C GLY A 65 -13.38 -2.17 -1.31
N ALA A 66 -12.49 -1.76 -2.22
CA ALA A 66 -12.17 -0.35 -2.43
C ALA A 66 -13.40 0.48 -2.82
N LEU A 67 -14.19 0.00 -3.79
CA LEU A 67 -15.41 0.69 -4.24
C LEU A 67 -16.47 0.79 -3.13
N ARG A 68 -16.57 -0.20 -2.25
CA ARG A 68 -17.48 -0.16 -1.10
C ARG A 68 -17.06 0.86 -0.06
N HIS A 69 -15.76 1.01 0.17
CA HIS A 69 -15.22 1.91 1.20
C HIS A 69 -15.11 3.37 0.73
N GLU A 70 -14.99 3.62 -0.58
CA GLU A 70 -14.83 4.96 -1.18
C GLU A 70 -15.78 6.02 -0.59
N LYS A 71 -17.08 5.69 -0.48
CA LYS A 71 -18.09 6.63 0.03
C LYS A 71 -18.05 6.84 1.54
N LEU A 72 -17.56 5.85 2.29
CA LEU A 72 -17.55 5.87 3.75
C LEU A 72 -16.33 6.65 4.29
N GLU A 73 -15.20 6.59 3.58
CA GLU A 73 -13.96 7.28 3.93
C GLU A 73 -14.07 8.82 3.87
N THR A 74 -15.00 9.37 3.08
CA THR A 74 -15.09 10.84 2.90
C THR A 74 -15.71 11.58 4.09
N LYS A 75 -16.47 10.89 4.96
CA LYS A 75 -17.25 11.55 6.02
C LYS A 75 -16.94 10.99 7.39
N GLU A 76 -16.21 11.77 8.17
CA GLU A 76 -15.99 11.58 9.60
C GLU A 76 -17.15 12.15 10.42
N ASP A 77 -17.64 11.38 11.39
CA ASP A 77 -18.57 11.86 12.41
C ASP A 77 -17.77 12.02 13.71
N ALA A 78 -17.78 13.21 14.31
CA ALA A 78 -17.01 13.47 15.53
C ALA A 78 -17.52 12.61 16.69
N LEU A 79 -16.58 12.00 17.43
CA LEU A 79 -16.90 11.33 18.68
C LEU A 79 -17.26 12.36 19.75
N PRO A 80 -18.27 12.09 20.60
CA PRO A 80 -18.56 12.95 21.74
C PRO A 80 -17.36 12.97 22.71
N PRO A 81 -17.12 14.09 23.42
CA PRO A 81 -16.10 14.16 24.46
C PRO A 81 -16.27 13.05 25.50
N ALA A 82 -15.16 12.47 25.97
CA ALA A 82 -15.19 11.36 26.93
C ALA A 82 -16.00 11.67 28.20
N ALA A 83 -16.02 12.94 28.66
CA ALA A 83 -16.78 13.39 29.81
C ALA A 83 -18.32 13.36 29.59
N GLU A 84 -18.77 13.37 28.33
CA GLU A 84 -20.19 13.33 27.96
C GLU A 84 -20.68 11.88 27.74
N VAL A 85 -19.75 10.91 27.72
CA VAL A 85 -20.07 9.49 27.59
C VAL A 85 -20.42 8.94 28.97
N SER A 86 -21.73 8.77 29.23
CA SER A 86 -22.24 8.20 30.48
C SER A 86 -22.50 6.69 30.34
N GLU A 87 -22.15 5.91 31.36
CA GLU A 87 -22.62 4.52 31.46
C GLU A 87 -24.16 4.50 31.52
N GLY A 88 -24.79 3.92 30.50
CA GLY A 88 -26.25 3.88 30.34
C GLY A 88 -26.87 4.99 29.45
N GLY A 89 -26.04 5.81 28.79
CA GLY A 89 -26.49 6.79 27.80
C GLY A 89 -26.92 6.19 26.45
N ALA A 90 -27.38 7.05 25.53
CA ALA A 90 -27.70 6.63 24.16
C ALA A 90 -26.45 6.07 23.44
N PRO A 91 -26.60 5.07 22.54
CA PRO A 91 -25.47 4.45 21.88
C PRO A 91 -24.70 5.46 21.01
N ILE A 92 -23.39 5.56 21.21
CA ILE A 92 -22.49 6.36 20.37
C ILE A 92 -22.45 5.73 18.97
N ARG A 93 -22.59 6.56 17.93
CA ARG A 93 -22.51 6.12 16.53
C ARG A 93 -21.32 6.81 15.87
N ALA A 94 -20.26 6.04 15.63
CA ALA A 94 -19.19 6.39 14.71
C ALA A 94 -19.13 5.34 13.60
N ARG A 95 -18.93 5.80 12.36
CA ARG A 95 -18.82 4.91 11.18
C ARG A 95 -17.38 4.44 10.93
N SER A 96 -16.40 5.22 11.36
CA SER A 96 -14.97 4.90 11.34
C SER A 96 -14.30 5.44 12.61
N VAL A 97 -13.19 4.81 13.00
CA VAL A 97 -12.28 5.27 14.05
C VAL A 97 -10.87 4.97 13.60
N GLU A 98 -9.93 5.88 13.87
CA GLU A 98 -8.51 5.62 13.65
C GLU A 98 -7.90 4.98 14.90
N LEU A 99 -7.12 3.92 14.71
CA LEU A 99 -6.41 3.21 15.77
C LEU A 99 -4.94 3.09 15.38
N ALA A 100 -4.06 3.63 16.23
CA ALA A 100 -2.61 3.55 16.09
C ALA A 100 -1.98 3.22 17.45
N SER A 101 -0.74 2.73 17.44
CA SER A 101 0.05 2.51 18.65
C SER A 101 1.44 3.12 18.47
N GLU A 102 1.92 3.81 19.50
CA GLU A 102 3.29 4.34 19.58
C GLU A 102 4.27 3.30 20.16
N THR A 103 3.75 2.15 20.67
CA THR A 103 4.53 1.08 21.31
C THR A 103 3.99 -0.32 21.01
#